data_AF-A0A5A9E7T8-F1
#
_entry.id   AF-A0A5A9E7T8-F1
#
_cell.length_a   1.000
_cell.length_b   1.000
_cell.length_c   1.000
_cell.angle_alpha   90.00
_cell.angle_beta   90.00
_cell.angle_gamma   90.00
#
_symmetry.space_group_name_H-M   'P 1'
#
loop_
_entity.id
_entity.type
_entity.pdbx_description
1 polymer ?
#
loop_
_entity_poly.entity_id
_entity_poly.type
_entity_poly.pdbx_seq_one_letter_code
_entity_poly.pdbx_strand_id
1 'polypeptide(L)'
;MNTNKKNVKKAVRFALLFYAIFIGLSGTIMFSVLLLWVIPKDQLSNVSLPLSMMALFIYGTCVAALVIRSKFFKKEVIANE
;
A
#
# COMPACT_ATOMS: atom_id res chain seq x y z
N MET A 1 -7.10 -20.51 25.46
CA MET A 1 -6.45 -19.45 24.64
C MET A 1 -6.15 -20.03 23.26
N ASN A 2 -6.97 -19.74 22.25
CA ASN A 2 -6.95 -20.47 20.97
C ASN A 2 -5.70 -20.10 20.14
N THR A 3 -4.69 -20.96 20.13
CA THR A 3 -3.39 -20.82 19.43
C THR A 3 -3.57 -20.46 17.95
N ASN A 4 -4.67 -20.93 17.35
CA ASN A 4 -5.03 -20.68 15.96
C ASN A 4 -5.27 -19.18 15.68
N LYS A 5 -5.96 -18.46 16.58
CA LYS A 5 -6.21 -17.02 16.44
C LYS A 5 -4.92 -16.19 16.45
N LYS A 6 -3.92 -16.57 17.24
CA LYS A 6 -2.63 -15.87 17.31
C LYS A 6 -1.83 -16.03 16.02
N ASN A 7 -1.82 -17.23 15.44
CA ASN A 7 -1.12 -17.52 14.20
C ASN A 7 -1.76 -16.82 12.99
N VAL A 8 -3.09 -16.88 12.88
CA VAL A 8 -3.84 -16.15 11.83
C VAL A 8 -3.57 -14.65 11.92
N LYS A 9 -3.56 -14.08 13.13
CA LYS A 9 -3.28 -12.66 13.36
C LYS A 9 -1.86 -12.24 12.92
N LYS A 10 -0.86 -13.09 13.18
CA LYS A 10 0.53 -12.85 12.76
C LYS A 10 0.66 -12.92 11.23
N ALA A 11 -0.02 -13.88 10.61
CA ALA A 11 -0.08 -14.00 9.15
C ALA A 11 -0.74 -12.78 8.50
N VAL A 12 -1.87 -12.30 9.03
CA VAL A 12 -2.56 -11.10 8.52
C VAL A 12 -1.67 -9.85 8.64
N ARG A 13 -0.93 -9.68 9.75
CA ARG A 13 0.04 -8.58 9.90
C ARG A 13 1.13 -8.59 8.83
N PHE A 14 1.60 -9.78 8.45
CA PHE A 14 2.62 -9.94 7.42
C PHE A 14 2.02 -9.73 6.03
N ALA A 15 0.85 -10.29 5.76
CA ALA A 15 0.14 -10.12 4.50
C ALA A 15 -0.21 -8.64 4.23
N LEU A 16 -0.65 -7.89 5.24
CA LEU A 16 -0.94 -6.44 5.09
C LEU A 16 0.32 -5.63 4.73
N LEU A 17 1.46 -6.04 5.28
CA LEU A 17 2.76 -5.41 5.01
C LEU A 17 3.24 -5.75 3.60
N PHE A 18 3.16 -7.04 3.25
CA PHE A 18 3.54 -7.55 1.95
C PHE A 18 2.68 -6.93 0.85
N TYR A 19 1.37 -6.79 1.09
CA TYR A 19 0.46 -6.08 0.20
C TYR A 19 0.90 -4.63 -0.04
N ALA A 20 1.18 -3.87 1.03
CA ALA A 20 1.62 -2.48 0.90
C ALA A 20 2.95 -2.36 0.12
N ILE A 21 3.91 -3.25 0.37
CA ILE A 21 5.19 -3.27 -0.37
C ILE A 21 4.95 -3.66 -1.83
N PHE A 22 4.20 -4.73 -2.09
CA PHE A 22 4.01 -5.27 -3.44
C PHE A 22 3.20 -4.31 -4.32
N ILE A 23 2.11 -3.73 -3.79
CA ILE A 23 1.30 -2.73 -4.51
C ILE A 23 2.08 -1.42 -4.68
N GLY A 24 2.83 -0.98 -3.68
CA GLY A 24 3.68 0.20 -3.81
C GLY A 24 4.76 0.03 -4.89
N LEU A 25 5.45 -1.12 -4.88
CA LEU A 25 6.52 -1.41 -5.82
C LEU A 25 5.97 -1.57 -7.24
N SER A 26 4.93 -2.37 -7.42
CA SER A 26 4.27 -2.56 -8.73
C SER A 26 3.67 -1.26 -9.26
N GLY A 27 3.04 -0.45 -8.41
CA GLY A 27 2.59 0.89 -8.75
C GLY A 27 3.73 1.78 -9.24
N THR A 28 4.84 1.84 -8.50
CA THR A 28 6.02 2.65 -8.88
C THR A 28 6.59 2.20 -10.23
N ILE A 29 6.72 0.89 -10.44
CA ILE A 29 7.21 0.33 -11.71
C ILE A 29 6.27 0.70 -12.85
N MET A 30 4.96 0.53 -12.67
CA MET A 30 3.95 0.88 -13.67
C MET A 30 3.98 2.37 -14.02
N PHE A 31 4.05 3.26 -13.01
CA PHE A 31 4.19 4.70 -13.24
C PHE A 31 5.50 5.04 -13.97
N SER A 32 6.61 4.38 -13.62
CA SER A 32 7.90 4.62 -14.25
C SER A 32 7.87 4.24 -15.74
N VAL A 33 7.28 3.10 -16.08
CA VAL A 33 7.12 2.67 -17.49
C VAL A 33 6.20 3.63 -18.25
N LEU A 34 5.08 4.04 -17.64
CA LEU A 34 4.17 5.00 -18.24
C LEU A 34 4.86 6.34 -18.54
N LEU A 35 5.62 6.87 -17.59
CA LEU A 35 6.28 8.17 -17.69
C LEU A 35 7.51 8.17 -18.61
N LEU A 36 8.26 7.07 -18.66
CA LEU A 36 9.52 7.00 -19.42
C LEU A 36 9.36 6.44 -20.83
N TRP A 37 8.33 5.62 -21.07
CA TRP A 37 8.20 4.87 -22.32
C TRP A 37 6.89 5.12 -23.08
N VAL A 38 5.77 5.30 -22.38
CA VAL A 38 4.44 5.34 -23.01
C VAL A 38 3.97 6.76 -23.30
N ILE A 39 4.17 7.69 -22.36
CA ILE A 39 3.59 9.03 -22.46
C ILE A 39 4.57 9.98 -23.18
N PRO A 40 4.19 10.54 -24.34
CA PRO A 40 4.97 11.57 -25.01
C PRO A 40 4.96 12.86 -24.18
N LYS A 41 6.12 13.52 -24.07
CA LYS A 41 6.38 14.61 -23.10
C LYS A 41 5.43 15.80 -23.27
N ASP A 42 4.99 16.03 -24.50
CA ASP A 42 4.04 17.07 -24.92
C ASP A 42 2.60 16.84 -24.38
N GLN A 43 2.23 15.61 -24.03
CA GLN A 43 0.90 15.29 -23.48
C GLN A 43 0.90 15.10 -21.95
N LEU A 44 2.07 15.17 -21.32
CA LEU A 44 2.25 14.92 -19.89
C LEU A 44 1.40 15.84 -19.01
N SER A 45 1.23 17.11 -19.42
CA SER A 45 0.41 18.09 -18.69
C SER A 45 -1.06 17.68 -18.65
N ASN A 46 -1.61 17.18 -19.77
CA ASN A 46 -3.01 16.76 -19.86
C ASN A 46 -3.31 15.48 -19.07
N VAL A 47 -2.32 14.58 -18.95
CA VAL A 47 -2.48 13.33 -18.19
C VAL A 47 -2.02 13.45 -16.74
N SER A 48 -1.36 14.54 -16.34
CA SER A 48 -0.84 14.73 -14.98
C SER A 48 -1.92 14.63 -13.89
N LEU A 49 -3.10 15.20 -14.14
CA LEU A 49 -4.22 15.21 -13.22
C LEU A 49 -4.76 13.79 -12.94
N PRO A 50 -5.20 13.00 -13.95
CA PRO A 50 -5.66 11.63 -13.72
C PRO A 50 -4.55 10.72 -13.19
N LEU A 51 -3.29 10.95 -13.60
CA LEU A 51 -2.13 10.19 -13.14
C LEU A 51 -1.87 10.44 -11.65
N SER A 52 -2.01 11.68 -11.16
CA SER A 52 -1.89 12.01 -9.74
C SER A 52 -3.05 11.43 -8.91
N MET A 53 -4.28 11.40 -9.44
CA MET A 53 -5.43 10.81 -8.75
C MET A 53 -5.26 9.30 -8.60
N MET A 54 -4.80 8.61 -9.64
CA MET A 54 -4.46 7.18 -9.54
C MET A 54 -3.32 6.95 -8.54
N ALA A 55 -2.28 7.79 -8.56
CA ALA A 55 -1.17 7.66 -7.61
C ALA A 55 -1.68 7.83 -6.17
N LEU A 56 -2.48 8.86 -5.90
CA LEU A 56 -3.10 9.07 -4.58
C LEU A 56 -3.95 7.87 -4.15
N PHE A 57 -4.66 7.21 -5.07
CA PHE A 57 -5.45 6.03 -4.74
C PHE A 57 -4.56 4.81 -4.40
N ILE A 58 -3.56 4.52 -5.25
CA ILE A 58 -2.66 3.38 -5.07
C ILE A 58 -1.78 3.55 -3.83
N TYR A 59 -1.15 4.72 -3.67
CA TYR A 59 -0.34 5.01 -2.50
C TYR A 59 -1.20 5.25 -1.26
N GLY A 60 -2.39 5.84 -1.41
CA GLY A 60 -3.33 6.05 -0.31
C GLY A 60 -3.82 4.74 0.31
N THR A 61 -4.12 3.73 -0.52
CA THR A 61 -4.47 2.38 -0.04
C THR A 61 -3.28 1.68 0.63
N CYS A 62 -2.05 1.87 0.14
CA CYS A 62 -0.83 1.41 0.82
C CYS A 62 -0.62 2.06 2.19
N VAL A 63 -0.80 3.38 2.27
CA VAL A 63 -0.72 4.13 3.54
C VAL A 63 -1.81 3.68 4.49
N ALA A 64 -3.05 3.49 4.02
CA ALA A 64 -4.15 2.98 4.84
C ALA A 64 -3.82 1.57 5.37
N ALA A 65 -3.29 0.67 4.54
CA ALA A 65 -2.85 -0.66 4.97
C ALA A 65 -1.75 -0.58 6.04
N LEU A 66 -0.76 0.31 5.88
CA LEU A 66 0.31 0.53 6.86
C LEU A 66 -0.21 1.17 8.15
N VAL A 67 -1.17 2.09 8.08
CA VAL A 67 -1.79 2.76 9.22
C VAL A 67 -2.69 1.80 10.00
N ILE A 68 -3.50 0.98 9.32
CA ILE A 68 -4.27 -0.09 9.96
C ILE A 68 -3.32 -1.06 10.65
N ARG A 69 -2.24 -1.45 9.97
CA ARG A 69 -1.20 -2.30 10.57
C ARG A 69 -0.57 -1.63 11.79
N SER A 70 -0.27 -0.35 11.75
CA SER A 70 0.41 0.36 12.83
C SER A 70 -0.52 0.63 14.01
N LYS A 71 -1.72 1.18 13.79
CA LYS A 71 -2.64 1.60 14.86
C LYS A 71 -3.43 0.45 15.47
N PHE A 72 -3.97 -0.45 14.65
CA PHE A 72 -4.83 -1.54 15.14
C PHE A 72 -4.02 -2.57 15.93
N PHE A 73 -2.83 -2.91 15.44
CA PHE A 73 -2.00 -3.92 16.06
C PHE A 73 -1.05 -3.41 17.14
N LYS A 74 -0.73 -2.12 17.20
CA LYS A 74 0.04 -1.51 18.31
C LYS A 74 -0.84 -1.29 19.55
N LYS A 75 -2.14 -1.00 19.38
CA LYS A 75 -3.11 -0.97 20.51
C LYS A 75 -3.23 -2.31 21.23
N GLU A 76 -3.10 -3.42 20.51
CA GLU A 76 -3.28 -4.76 21.09
C GLU A 76 -2.04 -5.35 21.78
N VAL A 77 -0.87 -4.73 21.62
CA VAL A 77 0.32 -5.07 22.44
C VAL A 77 0.14 -4.53 23.86
N ILE A 78 -0.50 -3.37 24.01
CA ILE A 78 -0.71 -2.71 25.31
C ILE A 78 -1.89 -3.33 26.08
N ALA A 79 -2.89 -3.89 25.38
CA ALA A 79 -4.07 -4.49 26.01
C ALA A 79 -3.92 -5.98 26.42
N ASN A 80 -2.73 -6.57 26.23
CA ASN A 80 -2.40 -7.94 26.66
C ASN A 80 -1.24 -7.97 27.67
N GLU A 81 -0.86 -6.82 28.22
CA GLU A 81 0.06 -6.72 29.36
C GLU A 81 -0.74 -6.65 30.65
#